data_AF-D7JC41-F1
#
_entry.id   AF-D7JC41-F1
#
_cell.length_a   1.000
_cell.length_b   1.000
_cell.length_c   1.000
_cell.angle_alpha   90.00
_cell.angle_beta   90.00
_cell.angle_gamma   90.00
#
_symmetry.space_group_name_H-M   'P 1'
#
loop_
_entity.id
_entity.type
_entity.pdbx_description
1 polymer ?
#
loop_
_entity_poly.entity_id
_entity_poly.type
_entity_poly.pdbx_seq_one_letter_code
_entity_poly.pdbx_strand_id
1 'polypeptide(L)'
;MYDAEGIKTWQAEFDVYGKFRTFAGRSLNDCPFRYQGQYEDAETGLYYNRFRYYDPSMGTYISKEPIGFVDSNPTLYGYTIDSNTIIDLWELDCELPQRKYKHITQFL
;
A
#
# COMPACT_ATOMS: atom_id res chain seq x y z
N MET A 1 8.63 1.15 -18.25
CA MET A 1 7.80 0.80 -19.40
C MET A 1 8.64 0.86 -20.66
N TYR A 2 8.39 -0.06 -21.58
CA TYR A 2 9.03 -0.14 -22.88
C TYR A 2 7.95 -0.22 -23.96
N ASP A 3 8.22 0.28 -25.17
CA ASP A 3 7.36 0.08 -26.33
C ASP A 3 7.58 -1.31 -26.99
N ALA A 4 6.92 -1.53 -28.13
CA ALA A 4 6.98 -2.81 -28.85
C ALA A 4 8.39 -3.10 -29.42
N GLU A 5 9.18 -2.05 -29.66
CA GLU A 5 10.55 -2.11 -30.14
C GLU A 5 11.58 -2.26 -29.01
N GLY A 6 11.14 -2.23 -27.74
CA GLY A 6 12.00 -2.37 -26.57
C GLY A 6 12.70 -1.06 -26.16
N ILE A 7 12.26 0.08 -26.66
CA ILE A 7 12.77 1.40 -26.26
C ILE A 7 12.08 1.85 -24.97
N LYS A 8 12.86 2.41 -24.05
CA LYS A 8 12.35 2.83 -22.74
C LYS A 8 11.47 4.08 -22.90
N THR A 9 10.20 3.95 -22.55
CA THR A 9 9.19 5.03 -22.68
C THR A 9 8.88 5.71 -21.35
N TRP A 10 9.04 5.01 -20.23
CA TRP A 10 8.75 5.53 -18.90
C TRP A 10 9.62 4.84 -17.85
N GLN A 11 10.27 5.61 -16.99
CA GLN A 11 11.01 5.15 -15.83
C GLN A 11 10.86 6.16 -14.70
N ALA A 12 10.63 5.66 -13.49
CA ALA A 12 10.64 6.47 -12.29
C ALA A 12 11.46 5.80 -11.19
N GLU A 13 12.04 6.64 -10.35
CA GLU A 13 12.71 6.25 -9.11
C GLU A 13 11.94 6.84 -7.94
N PHE A 14 11.69 6.01 -6.94
CA PHE A 14 10.94 6.36 -5.74
C PHE A 14 11.85 6.38 -4.53
N ASP A 15 11.48 7.13 -3.50
CA ASP A 15 12.05 6.98 -2.17
C ASP A 15 11.40 5.82 -1.40
N VAL A 16 11.78 5.65 -0.14
CA VAL A 16 11.28 4.57 0.74
C VAL A 16 9.77 4.67 1.01
N TYR A 17 9.16 5.83 0.78
CA TYR A 17 7.73 6.09 0.97
C TYR A 17 6.99 6.19 -0.37
N GLY A 18 7.63 5.85 -1.49
CA GLY A 18 6.97 5.91 -2.80
C GLY A 18 6.87 7.31 -3.41
N LYS A 19 7.50 8.33 -2.83
CA LYS A 19 7.57 9.66 -3.45
C LYS A 19 8.56 9.69 -4.60
N PHE A 20 8.22 10.39 -5.67
CA PHE A 20 9.10 10.54 -6.83
C PHE A 20 10.41 11.26 -6.47
N ARG A 21 11.53 10.66 -6.88
CA ARG A 21 12.86 11.29 -6.85
C ARG A 21 13.30 11.70 -8.24
N THR A 22 13.19 10.77 -9.18
CA THR A 22 13.64 10.95 -10.56
C THR A 22 12.59 10.41 -11.51
N PHE A 23 12.35 11.10 -12.62
CA PHE A 23 11.46 10.65 -13.69
C PHE A 23 12.12 10.83 -15.05
N ALA A 24 11.99 9.82 -15.91
CA ALA A 24 12.39 9.86 -17.30
C ALA A 24 11.27 9.28 -18.18
N GLY A 25 10.67 10.13 -19.01
CA GLY A 25 9.57 9.76 -19.89
C GLY A 25 8.91 11.00 -20.48
N ARG A 26 7.78 10.82 -21.17
CA ARG A 26 7.02 11.94 -21.74
C ARG A 26 6.11 12.59 -20.70
N SER A 27 5.34 11.78 -19.98
CA SER A 27 4.47 12.24 -18.90
C SER A 27 4.47 11.27 -17.74
N LEU A 28 4.43 11.78 -16.51
CA LEU A 28 4.21 10.97 -15.31
C LEU A 28 2.87 10.22 -15.36
N ASN A 29 1.88 10.81 -16.03
CA ASN A 29 0.54 10.24 -16.16
C ASN A 29 0.45 9.11 -17.19
N ASP A 30 1.51 8.85 -17.97
CA ASP A 30 1.54 7.70 -18.90
C ASP A 30 1.46 6.36 -18.16
N CYS A 31 1.86 6.33 -16.89
CA CYS A 31 1.67 5.20 -16.00
C CYS A 31 1.01 5.72 -14.72
N PRO A 32 -0.24 5.35 -14.40
CA PRO A 32 -0.90 5.78 -13.17
C PRO A 32 -0.47 4.97 -11.93
N PHE A 33 0.22 3.85 -12.13
CA PHE A 33 0.67 3.00 -11.04
C PHE A 33 1.96 3.52 -10.40
N ARG A 34 2.02 3.44 -9.07
CA ARG A 34 3.09 3.93 -8.20
C ARG A 34 3.70 2.76 -7.42
N TYR A 35 4.37 3.08 -6.32
CA TYR A 35 5.05 2.12 -5.47
C TYR A 35 4.11 0.97 -5.06
N GLN A 36 4.57 -0.27 -5.25
CA GLN A 36 3.83 -1.50 -4.92
C GLN A 36 2.41 -1.64 -5.53
N GLY A 37 2.10 -0.93 -6.63
CA GLY A 37 0.83 -1.08 -7.34
C GLY A 37 -0.27 -0.09 -6.92
N GLN A 38 0.06 0.87 -6.06
CA GLN A 38 -0.79 2.02 -5.74
C GLN A 38 -1.22 2.78 -7.00
N TYR A 39 -2.45 3.28 -7.04
CA TYR A 39 -2.94 4.13 -8.12
C TYR A 39 -2.84 5.60 -7.72
N GLU A 40 -2.16 6.43 -8.51
CA GLU A 40 -2.14 7.87 -8.21
C GLU A 40 -3.45 8.54 -8.61
N ASP A 41 -4.04 9.24 -7.65
CA ASP A 41 -5.05 10.25 -7.92
C ASP A 41 -4.36 11.58 -8.25
N ALA A 42 -4.34 11.92 -9.54
CA ALA A 42 -3.65 13.12 -10.04
C ALA A 42 -4.28 14.44 -9.57
N GLU A 43 -5.55 14.44 -9.11
CA GLU A 43 -6.19 15.65 -8.58
C GLU A 43 -5.65 16.00 -7.19
N THR A 44 -5.44 14.99 -6.35
CA THR A 44 -5.00 15.17 -4.96
C THR A 44 -3.51 14.94 -4.75
N GLY A 45 -2.86 14.20 -5.65
CA GLY A 45 -1.49 13.69 -5.48
C GLY A 45 -1.38 12.56 -4.46
N LEU A 46 -2.52 12.06 -3.95
CA LEU A 46 -2.56 10.93 -3.04
C LEU A 46 -2.55 9.62 -3.83
N TYR A 47 -2.07 8.58 -3.16
CA TYR A 47 -2.00 7.25 -3.73
C TYR A 47 -3.16 6.42 -3.21
N TYR A 48 -4.09 6.09 -4.09
CA TYR A 48 -5.19 5.21 -3.81
C TYR A 48 -4.70 3.77 -3.72
N ASN A 49 -4.90 3.26 -2.52
CA ASN A 49 -4.80 1.89 -2.11
C ASN A 49 -6.24 1.43 -1.87
N ARG A 50 -6.58 0.19 -2.24
CA ARG A 50 -7.94 -0.36 -2.41
C ARG A 50 -8.99 0.14 -1.40
N PHE A 51 -8.63 0.36 -0.15
CA PHE A 51 -9.55 0.90 0.87
C PHE A 51 -9.14 2.26 1.44
N ARG A 52 -7.93 2.76 1.15
CA ARG A 52 -7.38 3.97 1.78
C ARG A 52 -6.48 4.79 0.87
N TYR A 53 -6.48 6.10 1.11
CA TYR A 53 -5.53 7.01 0.48
C TYR A 53 -4.25 7.14 1.30
N TYR A 54 -3.12 6.96 0.62
CA TYR A 54 -1.78 7.07 1.15
C TYR A 54 -1.13 8.38 0.71
N ASP A 55 -0.52 9.09 1.66
CA ASP A 55 0.27 10.29 1.39
C ASP A 55 1.76 9.92 1.29
N PRO A 56 2.35 9.97 0.07
CA PRO A 56 3.76 9.63 -0.12
C PRO A 56 4.72 10.68 0.47
N SER A 57 4.26 11.90 0.75
CA SER A 57 5.10 12.93 1.39
C SER A 57 5.26 12.69 2.89
N MET A 58 4.22 12.17 3.54
CA MET A 58 4.26 11.83 4.97
C MET A 58 4.65 10.37 5.22
N GLY A 59 4.47 9.50 4.23
CA GLY A 59 4.72 8.07 4.36
C GLY A 59 3.60 7.33 5.09
N THR A 60 2.39 7.88 5.14
CA THR A 60 1.27 7.38 5.96
C THR A 60 -0.07 7.46 5.24
N TYR A 61 -1.03 6.63 5.66
CA TYR A 61 -2.44 6.79 5.29
C TYR A 61 -3.05 8.03 5.92
N ILE A 62 -3.93 8.70 5.18
CA ILE A 62 -4.67 9.88 5.68
C ILE A 62 -5.93 9.50 6.47
N SER A 63 -6.28 8.21 6.47
CA SER A 63 -7.44 7.67 7.18
C SER A 63 -7.03 6.54 8.11
N LYS A 64 -7.76 6.41 9.22
CA LYS A 64 -7.51 5.39 10.23
C LYS A 64 -7.80 3.99 9.69
N GLU A 65 -6.98 3.02 10.09
CA GLU A 65 -7.19 1.59 9.87
C GLU A 65 -8.62 1.14 10.25
N PRO A 66 -9.44 0.61 9.30
CA PRO A 66 -10.81 0.20 9.57
C PRO A 66 -10.94 -0.95 10.57
N ILE A 67 -9.97 -1.86 10.58
CA ILE A 67 -9.91 -3.00 11.52
C ILE A 67 -9.35 -2.62 12.90
N GLY A 68 -8.87 -1.38 13.06
CA GLY A 68 -8.34 -0.88 14.31
C GLY A 68 -6.92 -1.37 14.58
N PHE A 69 -6.62 -1.65 15.85
CA PHE A 69 -5.30 -2.10 16.27
C PHE A 69 -5.20 -3.61 16.08
N VAL A 70 -4.46 -4.04 15.07
CA VAL A 70 -4.08 -5.44 14.88
C VAL A 70 -2.60 -5.58 15.24
N ASP A 71 -2.27 -6.71 15.85
CA ASP A 71 -0.91 -7.05 16.30
C ASP A 71 0.14 -6.96 15.17
N SER A 72 -0.27 -7.10 13.91
CA SER A 72 0.62 -6.98 12.74
C SER A 72 1.03 -5.55 12.36
N ASN A 73 0.34 -4.50 12.83
CA ASN A 73 0.76 -3.11 12.60
C ASN A 73 0.38 -2.22 13.80
N PRO A 74 1.36 -1.78 14.62
CA PRO A 74 1.09 -0.95 15.79
C PRO A 74 0.66 0.49 15.43
N THR A 75 0.70 0.88 14.15
CA THR A 75 0.39 2.24 13.70
C THR A 75 -0.95 2.29 12.98
N LEU A 76 -1.90 3.04 13.55
CA LEU A 76 -3.26 3.20 13.00
C LEU A 76 -3.32 3.90 11.63
N TYR A 77 -2.22 4.52 11.20
CA TYR A 77 -2.09 5.27 9.96
C TYR A 77 -0.88 4.82 9.13
N GLY A 78 -0.10 3.83 9.58
CA GLY A 78 1.10 3.41 8.85
C GLY A 78 0.78 2.49 7.69
N TYR A 79 1.63 2.51 6.67
CA TYR A 79 1.51 1.63 5.51
C TYR A 79 1.85 0.18 5.85
N THR A 80 3.09 -0.06 6.28
CA THR A 80 3.58 -1.37 6.73
C THR A 80 4.62 -1.17 7.84
N ILE A 81 4.97 -2.25 8.55
CA ILE A 81 6.11 -2.23 9.48
C ILE A 81 7.44 -2.00 8.74
N ASP A 82 7.58 -2.56 7.53
CA ASP A 82 8.75 -2.35 6.66
C ASP A 82 8.31 -2.31 5.19
N SER A 83 8.43 -1.15 4.57
CA SER A 83 8.00 -0.92 3.19
C SER A 83 8.94 -1.54 2.15
N ASN A 84 10.14 -1.99 2.52
CA ASN A 84 11.06 -2.62 1.59
C ASN A 84 10.84 -4.13 1.46
N THR A 85 10.25 -4.75 2.49
CA THR A 85 10.10 -6.22 2.55
C THR A 85 8.64 -6.67 2.55
N ILE A 86 7.72 -5.81 2.96
CA ILE A 86 6.30 -6.15 3.11
C ILE A 86 5.47 -5.30 2.14
N ILE A 87 4.61 -6.00 1.40
CA ILE A 87 3.53 -5.40 0.61
C ILE A 87 2.23 -5.73 1.33
N ASP A 88 1.51 -4.70 1.75
CA ASP A 88 0.19 -4.86 2.35
C ASP A 88 -0.87 -5.02 1.25
N LEU A 89 -1.03 -6.26 0.77
CA LEU A 89 -1.90 -6.59 -0.36
C LEU A 89 -3.40 -6.42 -0.04
N TRP A 90 -3.77 -6.52 1.23
CA TRP A 90 -5.16 -6.50 1.67
C TRP A 90 -5.55 -5.19 2.36
N GLU A 91 -4.57 -4.39 2.77
CA GLU A 91 -4.73 -3.14 3.54
C GLU A 91 -5.51 -3.33 4.83
N LEU A 92 -5.64 -4.58 5.24
CA LEU A 92 -6.55 -5.12 6.23
C LEU A 92 -5.92 -6.45 6.64
N ASP A 93 -4.81 -6.43 7.37
CA ASP A 93 -4.28 -7.65 7.96
C ASP A 93 -5.32 -8.21 8.93
N CYS A 94 -6.11 -9.13 8.42
CA CYS A 94 -7.06 -9.91 9.19
C CYS A 94 -6.34 -11.20 9.57
N GLU A 95 -5.42 -11.15 10.52
CA GLU A 95 -5.38 -12.26 11.46
C GLU A 95 -6.69 -12.18 12.25
N LEU A 96 -7.76 -12.76 11.68
CA LEU A 96 -8.91 -13.13 12.48
C LEU A 96 -8.32 -13.93 13.64
N PRO A 97 -8.51 -13.51 14.91
CA PRO A 97 -8.08 -14.34 16.02
C PRO A 97 -8.78 -15.66 15.79
N GLN A 98 -8.00 -16.73 15.57
CA GLN A 98 -8.51 -18.08 15.43
C GLN A 98 -9.43 -18.30 16.63
N ARG A 99 -10.74 -18.20 16.40
CA ARG A 99 -11.74 -18.29 17.45
C ARG A 99 -11.45 -19.57 18.19
N LYS A 100 -11.14 -19.47 19.49
CA LYS A 100 -10.98 -20.60 20.41
C LYS A 100 -12.32 -21.35 20.51
N TYR A 101 -12.72 -22.07 19.47
CA TYR A 101 -13.74 -23.10 19.55
C TYR A 101 -13.02 -24.44 19.64
N LYS A 102 -12.54 -24.76 20.83
CA LYS A 102 -12.31 -26.16 21.20
C LYS A 102 -12.73 -26.39 22.65
N HIS A 103 -13.86 -27.09 22.74
CA HIS A 103 -14.37 -27.88 23.85
C HIS A 103 -15.09 -27.16 25.00
N ILE A 104 -16.39 -26.91 24.79
CA ILE A 104 -17.40 -27.08 25.84
C ILE A 104 -18.31 -28.23 25.41
N THR A 105 -17.88 -29.46 25.68
CA THR A 105 -18.76 -30.63 25.75
C THR A 105 -18.14 -31.63 26.71
N GLN A 106 -18.42 -31.47 28.01
CA GLN A 106 -18.59 -32.60 28.93
C GLN A 106 -19.27 -32.13 30.24
N PHE A 107 -20.59 -32.01 30.20
CA PHE A 107 -21.44 -32.27 31.36
C PHE A 107 -22.62 -33.07 30.85
N LEU A 108 -22.43 -34.39 30.82
CA LEU A 108 -23.36 -35.47 31.15
C LEU A 108 -22.53 -36.74 31.35
#